data_AF-A0A935GL89-F1
#
_entry.id   AF-A0A935GL89-F1
#
_cell.length_a   1.000
_cell.length_b   1.000
_cell.length_c   1.000
_cell.angle_alpha   90.00
_cell.angle_beta   90.00
_cell.angle_gamma   90.00
#
_symmetry.space_group_name_H-M   'P 1'
#
loop_
_entity.id
_entity.type
_entity.pdbx_description
1 polymer ?
#
loop_
_entity_poly.entity_id
_entity_poly.type
_entity_poly.pdbx_seq_one_letter_code
_entity_poly.pdbx_strand_id
1 'polypeptide(L)'
;MHLAATVGFGSTAAALVVAALAFALPAAAAPLKVLRVPFLIAETNFDPAFASDTYSFTVIDEILEPPLTYDMLARPYKLKPQTAEAMPEVTEGGRVYTIRLKQGHLLHG
;
A
#
# COMPACT_ATOMS: atom_id res chain seq x y z
N MET A 1 66.16 -20.90 1.60
CA MET A 1 65.97 -20.87 3.06
C MET A 1 64.65 -20.16 3.35
N HIS A 2 63.80 -20.80 4.16
CA HIS A 2 62.44 -20.39 4.54
C HIS A 2 62.35 -18.96 5.11
N LEU A 3 61.27 -18.23 4.79
CA LEU A 3 60.42 -17.64 5.82
C LEU A 3 59.01 -17.36 5.29
N ALA A 4 58.04 -18.14 5.77
CA ALA A 4 56.62 -17.95 5.55
C ALA A 4 56.11 -16.86 6.51
N ALA A 5 55.51 -15.79 5.99
CA ALA A 5 54.70 -14.87 6.77
C ALA A 5 53.25 -15.37 6.73
N THR A 6 52.84 -16.06 7.79
CA THR A 6 51.45 -16.47 8.03
C THR A 6 50.59 -15.23 8.29
N VAL A 7 49.86 -14.77 7.27
CA VAL A 7 48.76 -13.81 7.45
C VAL A 7 47.58 -14.58 8.04
N GLY A 8 47.18 -14.21 9.26
CA GLY A 8 46.13 -14.87 10.02
C GLY A 8 44.77 -14.81 9.32
N PHE A 9 44.27 -15.97 8.89
CA PHE A 9 42.93 -16.18 8.33
C PHE A 9 41.79 -16.06 9.35
N GLY A 10 42.07 -15.68 10.60
CA GLY A 10 41.08 -15.66 11.69
C GLY A 10 40.10 -14.49 11.67
N SER A 11 40.43 -13.37 11.01
CA SER A 11 39.66 -12.13 11.11
C SER A 11 38.44 -12.08 10.19
N THR A 12 38.43 -12.82 9.07
CA THR A 12 37.35 -12.76 8.07
C THR A 12 36.18 -13.66 8.41
N ALA A 13 36.44 -14.84 8.98
CA ALA A 13 35.38 -15.76 9.42
C ALA A 13 34.56 -15.17 10.57
N ALA A 14 35.21 -14.51 11.54
CA ALA A 14 34.52 -13.84 12.64
C ALA A 14 33.66 -12.66 12.14
N ALA A 15 34.16 -11.86 11.19
CA ALA A 15 33.40 -10.77 10.59
C ALA A 15 32.16 -11.26 9.82
N LEU A 16 32.27 -12.40 9.13
CA LEU A 16 31.16 -13.01 8.39
C LEU A 16 30.07 -13.56 9.34
N VAL A 17 30.47 -14.16 10.46
CA VAL A 17 29.54 -14.65 11.48
C VAL A 17 28.81 -13.49 12.17
N VAL A 18 29.51 -12.39 12.48
CA VAL A 18 28.90 -11.19 13.06
C VAL A 18 27.92 -10.52 12.09
N ALA A 19 28.25 -10.45 10.80
CA ALA A 19 27.34 -9.92 9.78
C ALA A 19 26.10 -10.80 9.59
N ALA A 20 26.26 -12.14 9.60
CA ALA A 20 25.14 -13.08 9.52
C ALA A 20 24.22 -13.00 10.76
N LEU A 21 24.78 -12.82 11.95
CA LEU A 21 24.02 -12.62 13.18
C LEU A 21 23.26 -11.28 13.19
N ALA A 22 23.82 -10.22 12.61
CA ALA A 22 23.15 -8.92 12.49
C ALA A 22 21.92 -8.97 11.56
N PHE A 23 21.95 -9.80 10.51
CA PHE A 23 20.80 -10.04 9.63
C PHE A 23 19.75 -10.99 10.24
N ALA A 24 20.12 -11.79 11.23
CA ALA A 24 19.23 -12.72 11.92
C ALA A 24 18.46 -12.07 13.09
N LEU A 25 18.75 -10.82 13.43
CA LEU A 25 18.01 -10.09 14.45
C LEU A 25 16.61 -9.72 13.91
N PRO A 26 15.54 -9.99 14.66
CA PRO A 26 14.22 -9.54 14.28
C PRO A 26 14.23 -8.01 14.22
N ALA A 27 13.83 -7.46 13.07
CA ALA A 27 13.65 -6.04 12.94
C ALA A 27 12.66 -5.56 14.01
N ALA A 28 13.07 -4.59 14.84
CA ALA A 28 12.16 -3.98 15.79
C ALA A 28 10.94 -3.46 15.03
N ALA A 29 9.74 -3.75 15.56
CA ALA A 29 8.50 -3.28 14.95
C ALA A 29 8.59 -1.75 14.79
N ALA A 30 8.41 -1.28 13.56
CA ALA A 30 8.39 0.15 13.29
C ALA A 30 7.28 0.81 14.14
N PRO A 31 7.50 2.01 14.67
CA PRO A 31 6.47 2.70 15.43
C PRO A 31 5.22 2.91 14.57
N LEU A 32 4.04 2.89 15.21
CA LEU A 32 2.77 3.14 14.52
C LEU A 32 2.80 4.52 13.85
N LYS A 33 2.49 4.55 12.56
CA LYS A 33 2.29 5.78 11.81
C LYS A 33 0.86 6.27 12.06
N VAL A 34 0.72 7.26 12.92
CA VAL A 34 -0.60 7.82 13.31
C VAL A 34 -0.79 9.17 12.64
N LEU A 35 -1.81 9.27 11.78
CA LEU A 35 -2.29 10.53 11.23
C LEU A 35 -3.50 11.02 12.04
N ARG A 36 -3.49 12.30 12.46
CA ARG A 36 -4.61 12.94 13.14
C ARG A 36 -5.14 14.06 12.24
N VAL A 37 -6.37 13.92 11.75
CA VAL A 37 -7.03 14.88 10.86
C VAL A 37 -8.22 15.52 11.58
N PRO A 38 -8.33 16.85 11.64
CA PRO A 38 -9.50 17.51 12.19
C PRO A 38 -10.65 17.52 11.17
N PHE A 39 -11.85 17.26 11.65
CA PHE A 39 -13.10 17.38 10.91
C PHE A 39 -13.84 18.62 11.40
N LEU A 40 -14.28 19.49 10.48
CA LEU A 40 -14.95 20.75 10.85
C LEU A 40 -16.39 20.53 11.32
N ILE A 41 -17.03 19.46 10.83
CA ILE A 41 -18.35 18.98 11.24
C ILE A 41 -18.30 17.47 11.42
N ALA A 42 -19.27 16.93 12.14
CA ALA A 42 -19.47 15.48 12.20
C ALA A 42 -19.95 14.93 10.84
N GLU A 43 -19.60 13.69 10.58
CA GLU A 43 -20.05 12.90 9.44
C GLU A 43 -21.56 12.66 9.52
N THR A 44 -22.22 12.56 8.37
CA THR A 44 -23.66 12.28 8.31
C THR A 44 -23.96 10.79 8.26
N ASN A 45 -23.17 10.00 7.52
CA ASN A 45 -23.37 8.56 7.39
C ASN A 45 -22.15 7.85 6.78
N PHE A 46 -21.95 6.57 7.12
CA PHE A 46 -20.87 5.75 6.52
C PHE A 46 -21.33 4.79 5.43
N ASP A 47 -22.65 4.64 5.20
CA ASP A 47 -23.14 3.94 4.02
C ASP A 47 -23.14 4.92 2.81
N PRO A 48 -22.33 4.65 1.77
CA PRO A 48 -22.18 5.53 0.61
C PRO A 48 -23.50 5.79 -0.13
N ALA A 49 -24.49 4.90 -0.01
CA ALA A 49 -25.80 5.08 -0.64
C ALA A 49 -26.62 6.20 0.00
N PHE A 50 -26.32 6.58 1.25
CA PHE A 50 -27.04 7.63 1.98
C PHE A 50 -26.14 8.79 2.42
N ALA A 51 -24.82 8.69 2.23
CA ALA A 51 -23.89 9.80 2.48
C ALA A 51 -24.02 10.90 1.41
N SER A 52 -23.94 12.16 1.83
CA SER A 52 -24.05 13.32 0.91
C SER A 52 -23.06 14.45 1.20
N ASP A 53 -22.14 14.24 2.14
CA ASP A 53 -21.14 15.22 2.54
C ASP A 53 -19.71 14.69 2.37
N THR A 54 -18.76 15.59 2.16
CA THR A 54 -17.35 15.24 1.92
C THR A 54 -16.66 14.63 3.13
N TYR A 55 -17.10 14.90 4.35
CA TYR A 55 -16.48 14.37 5.57
C TYR A 55 -16.73 12.86 5.68
N SER A 56 -18.00 12.46 5.48
CA SER A 56 -18.38 11.06 5.32
C SER A 56 -17.59 10.37 4.20
N PHE A 57 -17.53 10.99 3.01
CA PHE A 57 -16.79 10.42 1.88
C PHE A 57 -15.28 10.31 2.14
N THR A 58 -14.68 11.23 2.91
CA THR A 58 -13.25 11.14 3.29
C THR A 58 -12.96 9.88 4.11
N VAL A 59 -13.87 9.49 5.00
CA VAL A 59 -13.72 8.26 5.78
C VAL A 59 -14.03 7.04 4.90
N ILE A 60 -15.13 7.09 4.15
CA ILE A 60 -15.57 6.01 3.24
C ILE A 60 -14.47 5.62 2.25
N ASP A 61 -13.78 6.58 1.65
CA ASP A 61 -12.71 6.32 0.68
C ASP A 61 -11.52 5.52 1.28
N GLU A 62 -11.35 5.56 2.61
CA GLU A 62 -10.30 4.82 3.31
C GLU A 62 -10.76 3.44 3.80
N ILE A 63 -12.05 3.25 4.07
CA ILE A 63 -12.61 1.98 4.58
C ILE A 63 -13.24 1.09 3.50
N LEU A 64 -13.63 1.66 2.36
CA LEU A 64 -14.25 0.96 1.23
C LEU A 64 -13.47 1.20 -0.05
N GLU A 65 -13.30 0.14 -0.84
CA GLU A 65 -12.48 0.19 -2.06
C GLU A 65 -13.34 0.06 -3.33
N PRO A 66 -13.58 1.15 -4.08
CA PRO A 66 -14.30 1.08 -5.34
C PRO A 66 -13.47 0.45 -6.48
N PRO A 67 -14.09 0.11 -7.64
CA PRO A 67 -13.36 -0.40 -8.80
C PRO A 67 -12.30 0.56 -9.35
N LEU A 68 -12.59 1.86 -9.31
CA LEU A 68 -11.72 2.93 -9.81
C LEU A 68 -11.49 3.98 -8.73
N THR A 69 -10.34 4.63 -8.80
CA THR A 69 -9.97 5.76 -7.96
C THR A 69 -9.25 6.83 -8.77
N TYR A 70 -8.91 7.94 -8.13
CA TYR A 70 -8.13 8.99 -8.77
C TYR A 70 -6.64 8.86 -8.45
N ASP A 71 -5.81 9.20 -9.43
CA ASP A 71 -4.39 9.46 -9.19
C ASP A 71 -4.22 10.84 -8.58
N MET A 72 -4.06 10.89 -7.26
CA MET A 72 -3.87 12.13 -6.49
C MET A 72 -2.58 12.88 -6.82
N LEU A 73 -1.60 12.24 -7.46
CA LEU A 73 -0.33 12.87 -7.83
C LEU A 73 -0.33 13.37 -9.28
N ALA A 74 -1.21 12.86 -10.13
CA ALA A 74 -1.33 13.32 -11.52
C ALA A 74 -1.89 14.74 -11.60
N ARG A 75 -1.33 15.54 -12.52
CA ARG A 75 -1.85 16.86 -12.91
C ARG A 75 -1.92 16.95 -14.44
N PRO A 76 -3.12 17.06 -15.05
CA PRO A 76 -4.45 17.00 -14.43
C PRO A 76 -4.74 15.63 -13.78
N TYR A 77 -5.71 15.60 -12.87
CA TYR A 77 -6.16 14.36 -12.23
C TYR A 77 -6.66 13.34 -13.25
N LYS A 78 -6.39 12.06 -13.00
CA LYS A 78 -6.80 10.94 -13.87
C LYS A 78 -7.44 9.83 -13.07
N LEU A 79 -8.39 9.13 -13.67
CA LEU A 79 -8.89 7.86 -13.13
C LEU A 79 -7.86 6.76 -13.34
N LYS A 80 -7.77 5.87 -12.35
CA LYS A 80 -6.98 4.65 -12.39
C LYS A 80 -7.74 3.48 -11.76
N PRO A 81 -7.42 2.23 -12.10
CA PRO A 81 -7.97 1.06 -11.42
C PRO A 81 -7.57 1.00 -9.94
N GLN A 82 -8.50 0.64 -9.06
CA GLN A 82 -8.26 0.29 -7.65
C GLN A 82 -8.50 -1.20 -7.42
N THR A 83 -9.76 -1.65 -7.31
CA THR A 83 -10.09 -3.10 -7.27
C THR A 83 -10.36 -3.69 -8.66
N ALA A 84 -10.55 -2.84 -9.68
CA ALA A 84 -10.58 -3.29 -11.07
C ALA A 84 -9.20 -3.76 -11.54
N GLU A 85 -9.17 -4.76 -12.42
CA GLU A 85 -7.97 -5.29 -13.07
C GLU A 85 -7.38 -4.30 -14.07
N ALA A 86 -8.25 -3.59 -14.79
CA ALA A 86 -7.90 -2.58 -15.78
C ALA A 86 -8.99 -1.49 -15.84
N MET A 87 -8.79 -0.47 -16.68
CA MET A 87 -9.85 0.50 -16.97
C MET A 87 -11.06 -0.20 -17.63
N PRO A 88 -12.30 0.29 -17.42
CA PRO A 88 -13.48 -0.33 -17.98
C PRO A 88 -13.44 -0.37 -19.52
N GLU A 89 -13.86 -1.49 -20.08
CA GLU A 89 -14.12 -1.60 -21.52
C GLU A 89 -15.46 -0.93 -21.82
N VAL A 90 -15.47 0.08 -22.69
CA VAL A 90 -16.66 0.87 -23.03
C VAL A 90 -17.08 0.56 -24.46
N THR A 91 -18.30 0.08 -24.65
CA THR A 91 -18.84 -0.31 -25.95
C THR A 91 -20.22 0.34 -26.20
N GLU A 92 -20.79 0.09 -27.39
CA GLU A 92 -22.11 0.60 -27.80
C GLU A 92 -22.25 2.14 -27.71
N GLY A 93 -21.16 2.86 -28.00
CA GLY A 93 -21.15 4.32 -27.92
C GLY A 93 -21.31 4.85 -26.48
N GLY A 94 -20.86 4.09 -25.47
CA GLY A 94 -20.89 4.52 -24.07
C GLY A 94 -22.11 4.04 -23.27
N ARG A 95 -22.82 3.02 -23.78
CA ARG A 95 -23.99 2.44 -23.09
C ARG A 95 -23.64 1.21 -22.25
N VAL A 96 -22.55 0.53 -22.59
CA VAL A 96 -22.12 -0.69 -21.91
C VAL A 96 -20.71 -0.49 -21.36
N TYR A 97 -20.56 -0.76 -20.06
CA TYR A 97 -19.29 -0.69 -19.34
C TYR A 97 -19.01 -2.06 -18.74
N THR A 98 -17.91 -2.68 -19.16
CA THR A 98 -17.46 -3.96 -18.60
C THR A 98 -16.26 -3.73 -17.69
N ILE A 99 -16.41 -4.09 -16.42
CA ILE A 99 -15.38 -3.96 -15.38
C ILE A 99 -15.01 -5.35 -14.92
N ARG A 100 -13.72 -5.71 -15.06
CA ARG A 100 -13.17 -6.95 -14.51
C ARG A 100 -12.53 -6.63 -13.16
N LEU A 101 -12.91 -7.38 -12.12
CA LEU A 101 -12.36 -7.22 -10.78
C LEU A 101 -11.17 -8.14 -10.58
N LYS A 102 -10.18 -7.65 -9.83
CA LYS A 102 -9.05 -8.46 -9.36
C LYS A 102 -9.57 -9.61 -8.49
N GLN A 103 -8.87 -10.74 -8.55
CA GLN A 103 -9.22 -11.92 -7.77
C GLN A 103 -8.57 -11.87 -6.37
N GLY A 104 -9.18 -12.54 -5.40
CA GLY A 104 -8.62 -12.69 -4.05
C GLY A 104 -8.86 -11.52 -3.10
N HIS A 105 -9.71 -10.55 -3.45
CA HIS A 105 -10.16 -9.54 -2.50
C HIS A 105 -11.04 -10.18 -1.42
N LEU A 106 -10.65 -9.99 -0.15
CA LEU A 106 -11.41 -10.42 1.03
C LEU A 106 -12.08 -9.21 1.66
N LEU A 107 -13.32 -9.38 2.08
CA LEU A 107 -14.00 -8.37 2.89
C LEU A 107 -13.55 -8.50 4.34
N HIS A 108 -13.46 -7.37 5.04
CA HIS A 108 -13.32 -7.38 6.49
C HIS A 108 -14.61 -7.93 7.12
N GLY A 109 -14.49 -8.78 8.14
CA GLY A 109 -15.59 -9.43 8.84
C GLY A 109 -15.75 -8.96 10.28
#